data_AF-A0A0B1SYJ2-F1
#
_entry.id   AF-A0A0B1SYJ2-F1
#
_cell.length_a   1.000
_cell.length_b   1.000
_cell.length_c   1.000
_cell.angle_alpha   90.00
_cell.angle_beta   90.00
_cell.angle_gamma   90.00
#
_symmetry.space_group_name_H-M   'P 1'
#
loop_
_entity.id
_entity.type
_entity.pdbx_description
1 polymer ?
#
loop_
_entity_poly.entity_id
_entity_poly.type
_entity_poly.pdbx_seq_one_letter_code
_entity_poly.pdbx_strand_id
1 'polypeptide(L)'
;MGGDVTVVASHLGGLCSSLQCDLPCLTMELNKVCPLSGWLTLDVILQPFEAVADLLLDMSPTLKDFLEKKMDRRCHFTINKSELLKMRKGQFKN
;
A
#
# COMPACT_ATOMS: atom_id res chain seq x y z
N MET A 1 -24.53 3.37 -1.69
CA MET A 1 -24.27 2.99 -3.10
C MET A 1 -23.39 1.76 -3.08
N GLY A 2 -23.95 0.57 -3.31
CA GLY A 2 -23.21 -0.67 -3.31
C GLY A 2 -22.50 -0.83 -4.65
N GLY A 3 -21.21 -0.49 -4.69
CA GLY A 3 -20.36 -0.82 -5.83
C GLY A 3 -20.13 -2.33 -5.88
N ASP A 4 -20.09 -2.88 -7.09
CA ASP A 4 -19.77 -4.29 -7.27
C ASP A 4 -18.31 -4.53 -6.86
N VAL A 5 -18.14 -5.22 -5.73
CA VAL A 5 -16.83 -5.57 -5.16
C VAL A 5 -16.01 -6.40 -6.16
N THR A 6 -16.64 -7.13 -7.07
CA THR A 6 -15.93 -7.89 -8.11
C THR A 6 -15.32 -6.99 -9.17
N VAL A 7 -16.01 -5.89 -9.53
CA VAL A 7 -15.48 -4.89 -10.46
C VAL A 7 -14.30 -4.16 -9.83
N VAL A 8 -14.41 -3.73 -8.57
CA VAL A 8 -13.30 -3.13 -7.83
C VAL A 8 -12.12 -4.10 -7.75
N ALA A 9 -12.37 -5.38 -7.44
CA ALA A 9 -11.34 -6.40 -7.36
C ALA A 9 -10.60 -6.62 -8.69
N SER A 10 -11.29 -6.51 -9.84
CA SER A 10 -10.68 -6.66 -11.16
C SER A 10 -9.69 -5.54 -11.50
N HIS A 11 -9.87 -4.34 -10.93
CA HIS A 11 -9.00 -3.19 -11.14
C HIS A 11 -7.90 -3.03 -10.07
N LEU A 12 -8.06 -3.67 -8.90
CA LEU A 12 -7.11 -3.57 -7.78
C LEU A 12 -5.67 -3.86 -8.20
N GLY A 13 -5.44 -4.90 -8.98
CA GLY A 13 -4.08 -5.24 -9.39
C GLY A 13 -3.43 -4.18 -10.28
N GLY A 14 -4.18 -3.56 -11.20
CA GLY A 14 -3.68 -2.44 -12.01
C GLY A 14 -3.39 -1.21 -11.15
N LEU A 15 -4.30 -0.89 -10.24
CA LEU A 15 -4.13 0.21 -9.28
C LEU A 15 -2.91 0.01 -8.39
N CYS A 16 -2.69 -1.19 -7.86
CA CYS A 16 -1.54 -1.48 -7.00
C CYS A 16 -0.21 -1.41 -7.73
N SER A 17 -0.16 -1.82 -8.99
CA SER A 17 1.02 -1.59 -9.84
C SER A 17 1.29 -0.11 -10.06
N SER A 18 0.25 0.68 -10.37
CA SER A 18 0.41 2.14 -10.50
C SER A 18 0.90 2.77 -9.21
N LEU A 19 0.30 2.41 -8.06
CA LEU A 19 0.71 2.90 -6.75
C LEU A 19 2.18 2.63 -6.42
N GLN A 20 2.72 1.46 -6.81
CA GLN A 20 4.15 1.16 -6.61
C GLN A 20 5.07 2.13 -7.34
N CYS A 21 4.67 2.65 -8.51
CA CYS A 21 5.41 3.65 -9.26
C CYS A 21 5.10 5.09 -8.82
N ASP A 22 3.83 5.38 -8.54
CA ASP A 22 3.37 6.73 -8.24
C ASP A 22 3.90 7.21 -6.89
N LEU A 23 3.95 6.33 -5.87
CA LEU A 23 4.43 6.70 -4.55
C LEU A 23 5.87 7.24 -4.53
N PRO A 24 6.88 6.56 -5.11
CA PRO A 24 8.22 7.12 -5.20
C PRO A 24 8.26 8.40 -6.06
N CYS A 25 7.56 8.41 -7.20
CA CYS A 25 7.54 9.59 -8.09
C CYS A 25 6.97 10.83 -7.39
N LEU A 26 5.80 10.71 -6.77
CA LEU A 26 5.16 11.79 -6.02
C LEU A 26 6.02 12.25 -4.85
N THR A 27 6.60 11.31 -4.10
CA THR A 27 7.51 11.62 -2.99
C THR A 27 8.70 12.46 -3.48
N MET A 28 9.31 12.08 -4.60
CA MET A 28 10.44 12.81 -5.18
C MET A 28 10.04 14.18 -5.71
N GLU A 29 8.95 14.29 -6.48
CA GLU A 29 8.51 15.56 -7.06
C GLU A 29 8.09 16.57 -6.00
N LEU A 30 7.37 16.14 -4.97
CA LEU A 30 6.97 17.01 -3.86
C LEU A 30 8.20 17.54 -3.10
N ASN A 31 9.18 16.66 -2.84
CA ASN A 31 10.43 17.06 -2.19
C ASN A 31 11.27 18.07 -3.00
N LYS A 32 11.13 18.12 -4.33
CA LYS A 32 11.79 19.14 -5.17
C LYS A 32 11.21 20.54 -4.94
N VAL A 33 9.90 20.63 -4.73
CA VAL A 33 9.19 21.91 -4.54
C VAL A 33 9.33 22.39 -3.09
N CYS A 34 9.12 21.49 -2.13
CA CYS A 34 9.25 21.78 -0.70
C CYS A 34 9.97 20.61 -0.01
N PRO A 35 11.16 20.83 0.57
CA PRO A 35 11.88 19.78 1.28
C PRO A 35 11.00 19.12 2.34
N LEU A 36 11.09 17.79 2.45
CA LEU A 36 10.32 16.94 3.37
C LEU A 36 8.83 16.77 3.07
N SER A 37 8.22 17.62 2.24
CA SER A 37 6.79 17.52 1.93
C SER A 37 6.39 16.19 1.30
N GLY A 38 7.24 15.61 0.45
CA GLY A 38 7.01 14.30 -0.15
C GLY A 38 7.03 13.18 0.88
N TRP A 39 7.96 13.22 1.83
CA TRP A 39 8.05 12.23 2.90
C TRP A 39 6.85 12.31 3.86
N LEU A 40 6.40 13.52 4.20
CA LEU A 40 5.21 13.73 5.02
C LEU A 40 3.95 13.22 4.30
N THR A 41 3.83 13.50 3.00
CA THR A 41 2.71 13.03 2.19
C THR A 41 2.72 11.50 2.10
N LEU A 42 3.88 10.89 1.88
CA LEU A 42 4.05 9.46 1.87
C LEU A 42 3.61 8.84 3.20
N ASP A 43 3.99 9.43 4.34
CA ASP A 43 3.61 8.93 5.66
C ASP A 43 2.08 8.91 5.85
N VAL A 44 1.41 10.00 5.48
CA VAL A 44 -0.06 10.11 5.52
C VAL A 44 -0.73 9.07 4.62
N ILE A 45 -0.20 8.84 3.42
CA ILE A 45 -0.76 7.85 2.48
C ILE A 45 -0.58 6.42 3.01
N LEU A 46 0.56 6.12 3.64
CA LEU A 46 0.87 4.77 4.13
C LEU A 46 0.16 4.44 5.46
N GLN A 47 -0.22 5.44 6.25
CA GLN A 47 -0.88 5.26 7.55
C GLN A 47 -2.12 4.34 7.54
N PRO A 48 -3.11 4.48 6.64
CA PRO A 48 -4.26 3.56 6.62
C PRO A 48 -3.87 2.12 6.30
N PHE A 49 -2.85 1.91 5.46
CA PHE A 49 -2.35 0.58 5.13
C PHE A 49 -1.63 -0.06 6.32
N GLU A 50 -0.88 0.72 7.09
CA GLU A 50 -0.23 0.23 8.31
C GLU A 50 -1.27 -0.18 9.37
N ALA A 51 -2.33 0.62 9.57
CA ALA A 51 -3.41 0.26 10.48
C ALA A 51 -4.06 -1.07 10.09
N VAL A 52 -4.27 -1.32 8.79
CA VAL A 52 -4.78 -2.61 8.30
C VAL A 52 -3.75 -3.73 8.50
N ALA A 53 -2.47 -3.46 8.24
CA ALA A 53 -1.40 -4.44 8.44
C ALA A 53 -1.28 -4.85 9.92
N ASP A 54 -1.48 -3.92 10.86
CA ASP A 54 -1.52 -4.18 12.30
C ASP A 54 -2.69 -5.08 12.68
N LEU A 55 -3.88 -4.78 12.18
CA LEU A 55 -5.05 -5.65 12.37
C LEU A 55 -4.81 -7.07 11.83
N LEU A 56 -4.08 -7.20 10.72
CA LEU A 56 -3.75 -8.49 10.12
C LEU A 56 -2.68 -9.27 10.89
N LEU A 57 -1.85 -8.61 11.68
CA LEU A 57 -0.89 -9.29 12.55
C LEU A 57 -1.58 -10.01 13.72
N ASP A 58 -2.69 -9.45 14.20
CA ASP A 58 -3.48 -10.00 15.31
C ASP A 58 -4.54 -11.02 14.86
N MET A 59 -4.71 -11.21 13.54
CA MET A 59 -5.64 -12.20 12.99
C MET A 59 -5.11 -13.64 13.07
N SER A 60 -6.03 -14.60 13.07
CA SER A 60 -5.68 -16.00 12.97
C SER A 60 -4.93 -16.31 11.65
N PRO A 61 -3.95 -17.25 11.66
CA PRO A 61 -3.20 -17.60 10.46
C PRO A 61 -4.09 -18.00 9.28
N THR A 62 -5.18 -18.72 9.54
CA THR A 62 -6.14 -19.15 8.51
C THR A 62 -6.80 -17.97 7.80
N LEU A 63 -7.20 -16.93 8.55
CA LEU A 63 -7.85 -15.76 7.97
C LEU A 63 -6.85 -14.91 7.18
N LYS A 64 -5.62 -14.78 7.69
CA LYS A 64 -4.53 -14.12 6.99
C LYS A 64 -4.20 -14.81 5.66
N ASP A 65 -4.03 -16.13 5.67
CA ASP A 65 -3.80 -16.94 4.47
C ASP A 65 -4.94 -16.80 3.44
N PHE A 66 -6.18 -16.74 3.93
CA PHE A 66 -7.34 -16.55 3.07
C PHE A 66 -7.32 -15.18 2.37
N LEU A 67 -7.03 -14.11 3.11
CA LEU A 67 -6.94 -12.75 2.57
C LEU A 67 -5.77 -12.61 1.60
N GLU A 68 -4.59 -13.12 1.94
CA GLU A 68 -3.42 -13.10 1.07
C GLU A 68 -3.68 -13.85 -0.25
N LYS A 69 -4.40 -14.98 -0.21
CA LYS A 69 -4.78 -15.74 -1.42
C LYS A 69 -5.86 -15.06 -2.27
N LYS A 70 -6.75 -14.29 -1.64
CA LYS A 70 -7.82 -13.57 -2.34
C LYS A 70 -7.36 -12.25 -2.95
N MET A 71 -6.36 -11.63 -2.35
CA MET A 71 -5.83 -10.36 -2.83
C MET A 71 -4.89 -10.57 -4.01
N ASP A 72 -4.92 -9.64 -4.96
CA ASP A 72 -3.97 -9.62 -6.06
C ASP A 72 -2.54 -9.50 -5.50
N ARG A 73 -1.61 -10.31 -6.00
CA ARG A 73 -0.21 -10.34 -5.56
C ARG A 73 0.47 -8.97 -5.66
N ARG A 74 0.06 -8.15 -6.63
CA ARG A 74 0.57 -6.78 -6.83
C ARG A 74 0.24 -5.86 -5.64
N CYS A 75 -0.81 -6.16 -4.88
CA CYS A 75 -1.21 -5.41 -3.71
C CYS A 75 -0.60 -5.93 -2.40
N HIS A 76 0.16 -7.03 -2.40
CA HIS A 76 0.65 -7.65 -1.15
C HIS A 76 1.50 -6.71 -0.28
N PHE A 77 2.15 -5.71 -0.88
CA PHE A 77 2.91 -4.71 -0.13
C PHE A 77 2.02 -3.84 0.77
N THR A 78 0.75 -3.62 0.41
CA THR A 78 -0.17 -2.73 1.15
C THR A 78 -0.66 -3.33 2.47
N ILE A 79 -0.44 -4.63 2.68
CA ILE A 79 -0.84 -5.33 3.92
C ILE A 79 0.36 -5.90 4.69
N ASN A 80 1.58 -5.70 4.17
CA ASN A 80 2.78 -6.19 4.80
C ASN A 80 3.47 -5.04 5.55
N LYS A 81 3.37 -5.06 6.88
CA LYS A 81 3.96 -4.03 7.75
C LYS A 81 5.45 -3.79 7.47
N SER A 82 6.23 -4.85 7.21
CA SER A 82 7.66 -4.72 6.93
C SER A 82 7.91 -3.97 5.63
N GLU A 83 7.12 -4.24 4.58
CA GLU A 83 7.25 -3.54 3.29
C GLU A 83 6.81 -2.07 3.41
N LEU A 84 5.74 -1.78 4.13
CA LEU A 84 5.29 -0.40 4.39
C LEU A 84 6.37 0.42 5.13
N LEU A 85 7.01 -0.17 6.15
CA LEU A 85 8.10 0.47 6.89
C LEU A 85 9.36 0.69 6.02
N LYS A 86 9.63 -0.18 5.05
CA LYS A 86 10.69 0.03 4.05
C LYS A 86 10.36 1.21 3.14
N MET A 87 9.12 1.31 2.66
CA MET A 87 8.68 2.42 1.81
C MET A 87 8.79 3.78 2.51
N ARG A 88 8.43 3.88 3.80
CA ARG A 88 8.66 5.09 4.60
C ARG A 88 10.12 5.54 4.66
N LYS A 89 11.06 4.60 4.55
CA LYS A 89 12.50 4.86 4.53
C LYS A 89 13.03 5.12 3.11
N GLY A 90 12.14 5.24 2.11
CA GLY A 90 12.51 5.44 0.72
C GLY A 90 12.94 4.17 -0.02
N GLN A 91 12.72 3.00 0.58
CA GLN A 91 13.08 1.72 -0.04
C GLN A 91 11.88 1.18 -0.81
N PHE A 92 11.76 1.59 -2.06
CA PHE A 92 10.72 1.12 -2.98
C PHE A 92 11.23 -0.10 -3.75
N LYS A 93 10.35 -1.08 -4.00
CA LYS A 93 10.63 -2.17 -4.94
C LYS A 93 10.36 -1.68 -6.35
N ASN A 94 11.37 -1.80 -7.22
CA ASN A 94 11.24 -1.60 -8.67
C ASN A 94 10.75 -2.87 -9.35
#